data_AF-A0A4Y2KSI0-F1
#
_entry.id   AF-A0A4Y2KSI0-F1
#
_cell.length_a   1.000
_cell.length_b   1.000
_cell.length_c   1.000
_cell.angle_alpha   90.00
_cell.angle_beta   90.00
_cell.angle_gamma   90.00
#
_symmetry.space_group_name_H-M   'P 1'
#
loop_
_entity.id
_entity.type
_entity.pdbx_description
1 polymer ?
#
loop_
_entity_poly.entity_id
_entity_poly.type
_entity_poly.pdbx_seq_one_letter_code
_entity_poly.pdbx_strand_id
1 'polypeptide(L)'
;MLENLRDKILNVQYDLSASFRNLATGDAQLSRAKRHNFKGVSPNAGANLLHYYQQQWEELHENDAANAKKAEEVDALIGNLHGYCVEHLSYIKQLNIQLAALPQLQTGIMDLMGKIGELEGLFEEVEDALVNLEDVIETQELQERQLDHRFQLAMYKEKKLADFEDMKEKLGDEHAHRVQEFEKRQSAILKERQNTFQEVFEEEVKEYKKHGLKELRRSSLGPVCPIQYWHQ
;
A
#
# COMPACT_ATOMS: atom_id res chain seq x y z
N MET A 1 -13.56 1.41 -93.21
CA MET A 1 -14.01 2.75 -92.74
C MET A 1 -12.99 3.86 -92.96
N LEU A 2 -11.67 3.60 -92.98
CA LEU A 2 -10.64 4.61 -93.25
C LEU A 2 -10.55 5.06 -94.72
N GLU A 3 -10.95 4.21 -95.68
CA GLU A 3 -10.95 4.58 -97.11
C GLU A 3 -11.99 5.67 -97.43
N ASN A 4 -13.16 5.61 -96.80
CA ASN A 4 -14.21 6.61 -96.95
C ASN A 4 -13.82 7.99 -96.39
N LEU A 5 -12.84 8.03 -95.47
CA LEU A 5 -12.29 9.28 -94.93
C LEU A 5 -11.18 9.83 -95.83
N ARG A 6 -10.37 8.94 -96.43
CA ARG A 6 -9.35 9.28 -97.41
C ARG A 6 -9.95 9.89 -98.68
N ASP A 7 -11.02 9.30 -99.21
CA ASP A 7 -11.72 9.82 -100.39
C ASP A 7 -12.37 11.18 -100.10
N LYS A 8 -12.89 11.39 -98.89
CA LYS A 8 -13.42 12.69 -98.47
C LYS A 8 -12.34 13.77 -98.36
N ILE A 9 -11.16 13.44 -97.82
CA ILE A 9 -10.03 14.39 -97.74
C ILE A 9 -9.50 14.71 -99.14
N LEU A 10 -9.40 13.70 -100.02
CA LEU A 10 -8.99 13.91 -101.42
C LEU A 10 -10.01 14.77 -102.19
N ASN A 11 -11.30 14.55 -101.97
CA ASN A 11 -12.34 15.41 -102.56
C ASN A 11 -12.28 16.85 -102.03
N VAL A 12 -12.09 17.05 -100.73
CA VAL A 12 -11.94 18.40 -100.15
C VAL A 12 -10.69 19.11 -100.68
N GLN A 13 -9.60 18.36 -100.88
CA GLN A 13 -8.37 18.91 -101.46
C GLN A 13 -8.55 19.27 -102.94
N TYR A 14 -9.30 18.46 -103.69
CA TYR A 14 -9.66 18.76 -105.08
C TYR A 14 -10.60 19.97 -105.19
N ASP A 15 -11.59 20.07 -104.31
CA ASP A 15 -12.55 21.19 -104.27
C ASP A 15 -11.85 22.50 -103.89
N LEU A 16 -10.95 22.47 -102.90
CA LEU A 16 -10.12 23.62 -102.53
C LEU A 16 -9.17 24.01 -103.67
N SER A 17 -8.58 23.04 -104.37
CA SER A 17 -7.70 23.30 -105.51
C SER A 17 -8.46 23.82 -106.74
N ALA A 18 -9.67 23.33 -106.98
CA ALA A 18 -10.56 23.82 -108.04
C ALA A 18 -11.06 25.23 -107.74
N SER A 19 -11.41 25.52 -106.48
CA SER A 19 -11.80 26.85 -106.04
C SER A 19 -10.63 27.84 -106.11
N PHE A 20 -9.41 27.43 -105.79
CA PHE A 20 -8.21 28.27 -105.98
C PHE A 20 -7.83 28.46 -107.45
N ARG A 21 -8.02 27.45 -108.30
CA ARG A 21 -7.78 27.58 -109.75
C ARG A 21 -8.80 28.52 -110.40
N ASN A 22 -10.04 28.54 -109.94
CA ASN A 22 -11.05 29.52 -110.39
C ASN A 22 -10.75 30.95 -109.89
N LEU A 23 -10.04 31.12 -108.76
CA LEU A 23 -9.56 32.42 -108.29
C LEU A 23 -8.25 32.87 -108.99
N ALA A 24 -7.37 31.94 -109.35
CA ALA A 24 -6.09 32.22 -109.99
C ALA A 24 -6.17 32.37 -111.53
N THR A 25 -7.25 31.86 -112.14
CA THR A 25 -7.47 31.88 -113.60
C THR A 25 -8.78 32.59 -113.97
N GLY A 26 -9.15 33.61 -113.19
CA GLY A 26 -10.23 34.54 -113.52
C GLY A 26 -9.78 35.54 -114.58
N ASP A 27 -10.13 35.23 -115.83
CA ASP A 27 -10.17 36.07 -117.03
C ASP A 27 -9.73 37.53 -116.91
N ALA A 28 -8.54 37.79 -117.47
CA ALA A 28 -8.17 39.07 -118.03
C ALA A 28 -8.97 39.35 -119.30
N GLN A 29 -10.29 39.58 -119.23
CA GLN A 29 -11.10 40.30 -120.24
C GLN A 29 -12.61 40.26 -119.93
N LEU A 30 -13.05 40.90 -118.84
CA LEU A 30 -14.41 41.42 -118.76
C LEU A 30 -14.43 42.85 -118.23
N SER A 31 -14.65 43.75 -119.17
CA SER A 31 -15.29 45.05 -119.02
C SER A 31 -14.71 46.01 -117.98
N ARG A 32 -14.14 47.07 -118.52
CA ARG A 32 -14.03 48.42 -117.95
C ARG A 32 -15.38 48.88 -117.39
N ALA A 33 -15.76 48.40 -116.21
CA ALA A 33 -16.85 48.94 -115.44
C ALA A 33 -16.43 50.35 -115.02
N LYS A 34 -17.28 51.33 -115.35
CA LYS A 34 -17.14 52.73 -114.94
C LYS A 34 -16.78 52.75 -113.46
N ARG A 35 -15.60 53.27 -113.12
CA ARG A 35 -15.30 53.74 -111.77
C ARG A 35 -16.30 54.85 -111.48
N HIS A 36 -17.45 54.49 -110.92
CA HIS A 36 -18.33 55.46 -110.32
C HIS A 36 -17.51 56.07 -109.18
N ASN A 37 -17.00 57.28 -109.39
CA ASN A 37 -16.38 58.05 -108.33
C ASN A 37 -17.45 58.28 -107.27
N PHE A 38 -17.52 57.37 -106.30
CA PHE A 38 -18.33 57.49 -105.11
C PHE A 38 -17.69 58.61 -104.28
N LYS A 39 -18.04 59.87 -104.58
CA LYS A 39 -17.64 61.04 -103.80
C LYS A 39 -18.28 60.89 -102.42
N GLY A 40 -17.50 60.43 -101.45
CA GLY A 40 -17.91 60.27 -100.05
C GLY A 40 -17.26 59.11 -99.32
N VAL A 41 -16.68 58.13 -100.02
CA VAL A 41 -15.96 57.02 -99.37
C VAL A 41 -14.48 57.35 -99.33
N SER A 42 -13.94 57.52 -98.12
CA SER A 42 -12.50 57.73 -97.94
C SER A 42 -11.75 56.45 -98.34
N PRO A 43 -10.69 56.53 -99.18
CA PRO A 43 -9.93 55.36 -99.59
C PRO A 43 -9.22 54.65 -98.41
N ASN A 44 -9.09 55.35 -97.27
CA ASN A 44 -8.54 54.81 -96.03
C ASN A 44 -9.60 54.30 -95.04
N ALA A 45 -10.90 54.28 -95.38
CA ALA A 45 -11.95 53.82 -94.45
C ALA A 45 -11.68 52.42 -93.89
N GLY A 46 -11.23 51.48 -94.75
CA GLY A 46 -10.87 50.12 -94.33
C GLY A 46 -9.61 50.07 -93.45
N ALA A 47 -8.60 50.89 -93.75
CA ALA A 47 -7.37 50.98 -92.96
C ALA A 47 -7.63 51.59 -91.57
N ASN A 48 -8.46 52.64 -91.50
CA ASN A 48 -8.86 53.27 -90.24
C ASN A 48 -9.71 52.33 -89.38
N LEU A 49 -10.60 51.56 -89.99
CA LEU A 49 -11.41 50.55 -89.29
C LEU A 49 -10.53 49.42 -88.73
N LEU A 50 -9.58 48.93 -89.54
CA LEU A 50 -8.62 47.92 -89.10
C LEU A 50 -7.74 48.43 -87.95
N HIS A 51 -7.22 49.65 -88.06
CA HIS A 51 -6.43 50.28 -87.00
C HIS A 51 -7.24 50.45 -85.71
N TYR A 52 -8.51 50.87 -85.81
CA TYR A 52 -9.39 50.99 -84.64
C TYR A 52 -9.57 49.64 -83.94
N TYR A 53 -9.90 48.58 -84.68
CA TYR A 53 -10.03 47.26 -84.08
C TYR A 53 -8.70 46.73 -83.54
N GLN A 54 -7.58 46.95 -84.24
CA GLN A 54 -6.27 46.55 -83.76
C GLN A 54 -5.92 47.23 -82.43
N GLN A 55 -6.18 48.52 -82.31
CA GLN A 55 -5.96 49.27 -81.06
C GLN A 55 -6.86 48.78 -79.93
N GLN A 56 -8.14 48.49 -80.22
CA GLN A 56 -9.06 47.92 -79.22
C GLN A 56 -8.65 46.51 -78.79
N TRP A 57 -8.12 45.70 -79.72
CA TRP A 57 -7.58 44.37 -79.41
C TRP A 57 -6.31 44.45 -78.56
N GLU A 58 -5.43 45.40 -78.84
CA GLU A 58 -4.22 45.65 -78.05
C GLU A 58 -4.58 46.06 -76.62
N GLU A 59 -5.50 47.01 -76.46
CA GLU A 59 -5.99 47.46 -75.14
C GLU A 59 -6.67 46.31 -74.37
N LEU A 60 -7.48 45.50 -75.05
CA LEU A 60 -8.11 44.33 -74.44
C LEU A 60 -7.06 43.32 -73.96
N HIS A 61 -6.05 43.03 -74.79
CA HIS A 61 -5.00 42.07 -74.44
C HIS A 61 -4.13 42.55 -73.28
N GLU A 62 -3.81 43.85 -73.24
CA GLU A 62 -3.09 44.45 -72.11
C GLU A 62 -3.91 44.36 -70.81
N ASN A 63 -5.21 44.65 -70.88
CA ASN A 63 -6.11 44.51 -69.73
C ASN A 63 -6.25 43.07 -69.26
N ASP A 64 -6.38 42.11 -70.18
CA ASP A 64 -6.46 40.69 -69.86
C ASP A 64 -5.16 40.19 -69.22
N ALA A 65 -4.00 40.60 -69.73
CA ALA A 65 -2.70 40.26 -69.16
C ALA A 65 -2.53 40.85 -67.75
N ALA A 66 -2.91 42.12 -67.55
CA ALA A 66 -2.88 42.75 -66.24
C ALA A 66 -3.85 42.09 -65.24
N ASN A 67 -5.04 41.68 -65.71
CA ASN A 67 -6.02 40.97 -64.89
C ASN A 67 -5.52 39.55 -64.52
N ALA A 68 -4.92 38.83 -65.46
CA ALA A 68 -4.31 37.52 -65.20
C ALA A 68 -3.21 37.61 -64.13
N LYS A 69 -2.35 38.63 -64.21
CA LYS A 69 -1.31 38.87 -63.21
C LYS A 69 -1.90 39.16 -61.82
N LYS A 70 -2.92 40.02 -61.73
CA LYS A 70 -3.61 40.30 -60.46
C LYS A 70 -4.29 39.06 -59.89
N ALA A 71 -4.87 38.21 -60.75
CA ALA A 71 -5.46 36.94 -60.32
C ALA A 71 -4.41 35.99 -59.74
N GLU A 72 -3.22 35.90 -60.36
CA GLU A 72 -2.10 35.10 -59.84
C GLU A 72 -1.59 35.63 -58.48
N GLU A 73 -1.47 36.95 -58.31
CA GLU A 73 -1.11 37.57 -57.03
C GLU A 73 -2.13 37.24 -55.92
N VAL A 74 -3.42 37.30 -56.23
CA VAL A 74 -4.49 36.94 -55.30
C VAL A 74 -4.46 35.44 -54.97
N ASP A 75 -4.25 34.57 -55.95
CA ASP A 75 -4.14 33.12 -55.74
C ASP A 75 -2.97 32.79 -54.81
N ALA A 76 -1.82 33.43 -54.99
CA ALA A 76 -0.68 33.27 -54.09
C ALA A 76 -0.99 33.69 -52.65
N LEU A 77 -1.71 34.80 -52.44
CA LEU A 77 -2.15 35.23 -51.12
C LEU A 77 -3.15 34.25 -50.50
N ILE A 78 -4.09 33.74 -51.28
CA ILE A 78 -5.05 32.73 -50.82
C ILE A 78 -4.34 31.44 -50.43
N GLY A 79 -3.36 30.99 -51.22
CA GLY A 79 -2.54 29.82 -50.92
C GLY A 79 -1.79 29.96 -49.59
N ASN A 80 -1.16 31.12 -49.36
CA ASN A 80 -0.47 31.41 -48.10
C ASN A 80 -1.43 31.42 -46.90
N LEU A 81 -2.58 32.08 -47.04
CA LEU A 81 -3.59 32.13 -45.99
C LEU A 81 -4.15 30.73 -45.69
N HIS A 82 -4.40 29.92 -46.72
CA HIS A 82 -4.85 28.55 -46.57
C HIS A 82 -3.82 27.71 -45.79
N GLY A 83 -2.53 27.80 -46.15
CA GLY A 83 -1.45 27.14 -45.42
C GLY A 83 -1.43 27.53 -43.94
N TYR A 84 -1.49 28.83 -43.66
CA TYR A 84 -1.57 29.37 -42.30
C TYR A 84 -2.78 28.80 -41.53
N CYS A 85 -3.97 28.78 -42.13
CA CYS A 85 -5.17 28.25 -41.50
C CYS A 85 -5.05 26.75 -41.21
N VAL A 86 -4.50 25.96 -42.14
CA VAL A 86 -4.31 24.52 -41.96
C VAL A 86 -3.33 24.23 -40.82
N GLU A 87 -2.23 24.98 -40.75
CA GLU A 87 -1.24 24.87 -39.68
C GLU A 87 -1.86 25.19 -38.32
N HIS A 88 -2.55 26.33 -38.21
CA HIS A 88 -3.23 26.72 -36.97
C HIS A 88 -4.30 25.73 -36.53
N LEU A 89 -5.06 25.18 -37.49
CA LEU A 89 -6.04 24.14 -37.21
C LEU A 89 -5.37 22.85 -36.72
N SER A 90 -4.16 22.55 -37.17
CA SER A 90 -3.37 21.43 -36.65
C SER A 90 -2.95 21.64 -35.20
N TYR A 91 -2.51 22.84 -34.82
CA TYR A 91 -2.16 23.17 -33.43
C TYR A 91 -3.37 23.10 -32.50
N ILE A 92 -4.52 23.62 -32.95
CA ILE A 92 -5.77 23.54 -32.19
C ILE A 92 -6.21 22.08 -31.99
N LYS A 93 -6.07 21.23 -33.03
CA LYS A 93 -6.36 19.80 -32.91
C LYS A 93 -5.45 19.12 -31.89
N GLN A 94 -4.14 19.39 -31.92
CA GLN A 94 -3.20 18.83 -30.96
C GLN A 94 -3.55 19.28 -29.53
N LEU A 95 -3.82 20.57 -29.34
CA LEU A 95 -4.25 21.09 -28.04
C LEU A 95 -5.53 20.41 -27.56
N ASN A 96 -6.51 20.22 -28.44
CA ASN A 96 -7.77 19.56 -28.10
C ASN A 96 -7.55 18.11 -27.65
N ILE A 97 -6.67 17.37 -28.34
CA ILE A 97 -6.28 16.00 -27.95
C ILE A 97 -5.64 15.99 -26.56
N GLN A 98 -4.72 16.92 -26.27
CA GLN A 98 -4.06 17.01 -24.96
C GLN A 98 -5.06 17.37 -23.85
N LEU A 99 -5.98 18.31 -24.12
CA LEU A 99 -7.05 18.66 -23.17
C LEU A 99 -8.00 17.48 -22.92
N ALA A 100 -8.29 16.69 -23.94
CA ALA A 100 -9.12 15.48 -23.81
C ALA A 100 -8.46 14.37 -22.96
N ALA A 101 -7.12 14.40 -22.80
CA ALA A 101 -6.39 13.47 -21.93
C ALA A 101 -6.41 13.87 -20.44
N LEU A 102 -6.68 15.13 -20.11
CA LEU A 102 -6.68 15.62 -18.71
C LEU A 102 -7.66 14.85 -17.78
N PRO A 103 -8.89 14.51 -18.19
CA PRO A 103 -9.80 13.72 -17.34
C PRO A 103 -9.26 12.32 -17.04
N GLN A 104 -8.52 11.71 -17.97
CA GLN A 104 -7.89 10.40 -17.75
C GLN A 104 -6.77 10.52 -16.72
N LEU A 105 -5.95 11.57 -16.81
CA LEU A 105 -4.93 11.87 -15.82
C LEU A 105 -5.56 12.11 -14.44
N GLN A 106 -6.65 12.89 -14.38
CA GLN A 106 -7.37 13.14 -13.13
C GLN A 106 -7.91 11.85 -12.52
N THR A 107 -8.50 10.97 -13.33
CA THR A 107 -8.98 9.67 -12.87
C THR A 107 -7.83 8.82 -12.33
N GLY A 108 -6.68 8.78 -13.02
CA GLY A 108 -5.49 8.09 -12.53
C GLY A 108 -4.95 8.65 -11.21
N ILE A 109 -5.01 9.97 -11.00
CA ILE A 109 -4.65 10.60 -9.72
C ILE A 109 -5.64 10.19 -8.63
N MET A 110 -6.95 10.17 -8.91
CA MET A 110 -7.96 9.72 -7.95
C MET A 110 -7.79 8.25 -7.57
N ASP A 111 -7.47 7.38 -8.52
CA ASP A 111 -7.20 5.96 -8.26
C ASP A 111 -5.96 5.78 -7.38
N LEU A 112 -4.89 6.53 -7.65
CA LEU A 112 -3.68 6.52 -6.82
C LEU A 112 -3.97 7.03 -5.41
N MET A 113 -4.78 8.08 -5.27
CA MET A 113 -5.22 8.59 -3.98
C MET A 113 -6.04 7.56 -3.20
N GLY A 114 -6.93 6.83 -3.89
CA GLY A 114 -7.67 5.72 -3.30
C GLY A 114 -6.75 4.62 -2.78
N LYS A 115 -5.78 4.18 -3.58
CA LYS A 115 -4.78 3.17 -3.17
C LYS A 115 -3.91 3.61 -2.01
N ILE A 116 -3.56 4.89 -1.94
CA ILE A 116 -2.82 5.45 -0.81
C ILE A 116 -3.68 5.36 0.45
N GLY A 117 -4.96 5.76 0.38
CA GLY A 117 -5.87 5.64 1.52
C GLY A 117 -6.10 4.19 1.98
N GLU A 118 -6.21 3.24 1.05
CA GLU A 118 -6.28 1.81 1.38
C GLU A 118 -5.00 1.33 2.10
N LEU A 119 -3.83 1.78 1.63
CA LEU A 119 -2.55 1.43 2.24
C LEU A 119 -2.38 2.05 3.64
N GLU A 120 -2.83 3.30 3.83
CA GLU A 120 -2.87 3.95 5.15
C GLU A 120 -3.75 3.16 6.13
N GLY A 121 -4.94 2.70 5.70
CA GLY A 121 -5.80 1.85 6.54
C GLY A 121 -5.14 0.51 6.91
N LEU A 122 -4.44 -0.13 5.98
CA LEU A 122 -3.69 -1.36 6.28
C LEU A 122 -2.55 -1.11 7.28
N PHE A 123 -1.90 0.05 7.23
CA PHE A 123 -0.88 0.41 8.22
C PHE A 123 -1.48 0.62 9.60
N GLU A 124 -2.61 1.32 9.71
CA GLU A 124 -3.33 1.48 10.98
C GLU A 124 -3.72 0.11 11.57
N GLU A 125 -4.27 -0.81 10.76
CA GLU A 125 -4.61 -2.16 11.23
C GLU A 125 -3.39 -2.95 11.74
N VAL A 126 -2.25 -2.81 11.07
CA VAL A 126 -1.00 -3.45 11.49
C VAL A 126 -0.46 -2.83 12.77
N GLU A 127 -0.51 -1.50 12.90
CA GLU A 127 -0.11 -0.79 14.12
C GLU A 127 -0.97 -1.22 15.31
N ASP A 128 -2.29 -1.28 15.16
CA ASP A 128 -3.21 -1.77 16.18
C ASP A 128 -2.91 -3.23 16.57
N ALA A 129 -2.65 -4.09 15.58
CA ALA A 129 -2.29 -5.49 15.85
C ALA A 129 -0.96 -5.61 16.61
N LEU A 130 0.02 -4.75 16.33
CA LEU A 130 1.30 -4.72 17.05
C LEU A 130 1.13 -4.24 18.50
N VAL A 131 0.33 -3.20 18.74
CA VAL A 131 0.02 -2.75 20.11
C VAL A 131 -0.67 -3.85 20.91
N ASN A 132 -1.67 -4.51 20.32
CA ASN A 132 -2.34 -5.64 20.96
C ASN A 132 -1.37 -6.80 21.27
N LEU A 133 -0.40 -7.06 20.39
CA LEU A 133 0.61 -8.08 20.62
C LEU A 133 1.53 -7.71 21.80
N GLU A 134 1.92 -6.44 21.90
CA GLU A 134 2.72 -5.92 23.02
C GLU A 134 1.98 -6.10 24.36
N ASP A 135 0.69 -5.74 24.43
CA ASP A 135 -0.16 -5.95 25.61
C ASP A 135 -0.23 -7.44 26.02
N VAL A 136 -0.35 -8.34 25.03
CA VAL A 136 -0.38 -9.79 25.28
C VAL A 136 0.97 -10.29 25.82
N ILE A 137 2.10 -9.78 25.30
CA ILE A 137 3.43 -10.13 25.79
C ILE A 137 3.61 -9.65 27.24
N GLU A 138 3.29 -8.38 27.54
CA GLU A 138 3.42 -7.84 28.89
C GLU A 138 2.56 -8.60 29.91
N THR A 139 1.33 -8.94 29.52
CA THR A 139 0.43 -9.72 30.39
C THR A 139 0.95 -11.13 30.63
N GLN A 140 1.52 -11.78 29.61
CA GLN A 140 2.17 -13.08 29.78
C GLN A 140 3.37 -13.00 30.74
N GLU A 141 4.27 -12.04 30.54
CA GLU A 141 5.43 -11.85 31.41
C GLU A 141 5.04 -11.58 32.87
N LEU A 142 3.95 -10.81 33.08
CA LEU A 142 3.41 -10.57 34.42
C LEU A 142 2.88 -11.86 35.05
N GLN A 143 2.17 -12.69 34.28
CA GLN A 143 1.66 -13.97 34.76
C GLN A 143 2.78 -14.94 35.13
N GLU A 144 3.84 -15.02 34.32
CA GLU A 144 5.03 -15.83 34.60
C GLU A 144 5.70 -15.39 35.91
N ARG A 145 5.92 -14.08 36.09
CA ARG A 145 6.46 -13.53 37.34
C ARG A 145 5.58 -13.84 38.56
N GLN A 146 4.26 -13.73 38.42
CA GLN A 146 3.34 -14.08 39.50
C GLN A 146 3.40 -15.57 39.85
N LEU A 147 3.53 -16.44 38.86
CA LEU A 147 3.65 -17.88 39.06
C LEU A 147 4.96 -18.21 39.80
N ASP A 148 6.08 -17.62 39.39
CA ASP A 148 7.38 -17.78 40.04
C ASP A 148 7.34 -17.35 41.51
N HIS A 149 6.75 -16.19 41.81
CA HIS A 149 6.59 -15.74 43.19
C HIS A 149 5.70 -16.67 44.02
N ARG A 150 4.60 -17.19 43.45
CA ARG A 150 3.75 -18.17 44.11
C ARG A 150 4.50 -19.48 44.39
N PHE A 151 5.29 -19.94 43.43
CA PHE A 151 6.11 -21.14 43.58
C PHE A 151 7.17 -20.95 44.69
N GLN A 152 7.89 -19.82 44.69
CA GLN A 152 8.86 -19.49 45.73
C GLN A 152 8.23 -19.42 47.12
N LEU A 153 7.04 -18.83 47.25
CA LEU A 153 6.31 -18.78 48.51
C LEU A 153 5.87 -20.16 49.00
N ALA A 154 5.39 -21.02 48.10
CA ALA A 154 5.02 -22.40 48.42
C ALA A 154 6.24 -23.20 48.92
N MET A 155 7.35 -23.11 48.20
CA MET A 155 8.63 -23.73 48.57
C MET A 155 9.14 -23.24 49.92
N TYR A 156 9.08 -21.93 50.18
CA TYR A 156 9.48 -21.36 51.46
C TYR A 156 8.61 -21.86 52.61
N LYS A 157 7.29 -21.91 52.41
CA LYS A 157 6.34 -22.43 53.40
C LYS A 157 6.60 -23.90 53.71
N GLU A 158 6.82 -24.73 52.71
CA GLU A 158 7.13 -26.15 52.86
C GLU A 158 8.44 -26.34 53.63
N LYS A 159 9.50 -25.61 53.25
CA LYS A 159 10.77 -25.63 53.99
C LYS A 159 10.59 -25.23 55.45
N LYS A 160 9.81 -24.19 55.74
CA LYS A 160 9.54 -23.76 57.12
C LYS A 160 8.74 -24.76 57.92
N LEU A 161 7.83 -25.48 57.27
CA LEU A 161 7.06 -26.55 57.90
C LEU A 161 7.96 -27.74 58.24
N ALA A 162 8.84 -28.14 57.32
CA ALA A 162 9.86 -29.16 57.59
C ALA A 162 10.83 -28.76 58.71
N ASP A 163 11.33 -27.51 58.71
CA ASP A 163 12.18 -26.98 59.80
C ASP A 163 11.45 -27.06 61.16
N PHE A 164 10.15 -26.76 61.19
CA PHE A 164 9.33 -26.81 62.40
C PHE A 164 9.09 -28.23 62.89
N GLU A 165 8.81 -29.17 61.98
CA GLU A 165 8.64 -30.59 62.30
C GLU A 165 9.93 -31.20 62.86
N ASP A 166 11.09 -30.90 62.25
CA ASP A 166 12.41 -31.32 62.76
C ASP A 166 12.69 -30.75 64.16
N MET A 167 12.36 -29.47 64.39
CA MET A 167 12.51 -28.86 65.73
C MET A 167 11.58 -29.52 66.76
N LYS A 168 10.35 -29.85 66.37
CA LYS A 168 9.37 -30.52 67.23
C LYS A 168 9.80 -31.94 67.58
N GLU A 169 10.35 -32.69 66.63
CA GLU A 169 10.91 -34.02 66.84
C GLU A 169 12.08 -33.96 67.84
N LYS A 170 13.07 -33.09 67.60
CA LYS A 170 14.21 -32.87 68.50
C LYS A 170 13.79 -32.52 69.92
N LEU A 171 12.79 -31.65 70.07
CA LEU A 171 12.28 -31.27 71.39
C LEU A 171 11.55 -32.44 72.07
N GLY A 172 10.82 -33.25 71.31
CA GLY A 172 10.18 -34.48 71.77
C GLY A 172 11.20 -35.50 72.29
N ASP A 173 12.28 -35.73 71.54
CA ASP A 173 13.38 -36.61 71.94
C ASP A 173 14.09 -36.11 73.19
N GLU A 174 14.39 -34.82 73.27
CA GLU A 174 15.01 -34.22 74.45
C GLU A 174 14.11 -34.34 75.69
N HIS A 175 12.79 -34.15 75.52
CA HIS A 175 11.83 -34.34 76.59
C HIS A 175 11.75 -35.81 77.04
N ALA A 176 11.66 -36.76 76.10
CA ALA A 176 11.65 -38.19 76.39
C ALA A 176 12.93 -38.61 77.15
N HIS A 177 14.09 -38.14 76.71
CA HIS A 177 15.35 -38.36 77.40
C HIS A 177 15.36 -37.77 78.82
N ARG A 178 14.88 -36.53 78.99
CA ARG A 178 14.77 -35.89 80.33
C ARG A 178 13.86 -36.67 81.28
N VAL A 179 12.70 -37.13 80.78
CA VAL A 179 11.76 -37.93 81.58
C VAL A 179 12.41 -39.25 81.98
N GLN A 180 13.05 -39.95 81.04
CA GLN A 180 13.74 -41.20 81.32
C GLN A 180 14.85 -41.04 82.38
N GLU A 181 15.64 -39.98 82.28
CA GLU A 181 16.67 -39.64 83.27
C GLU A 181 16.07 -39.34 84.64
N PHE A 182 14.95 -38.61 84.69
CA PHE A 182 14.23 -38.34 85.93
C PHE A 182 13.68 -39.62 86.57
N GLU A 183 13.05 -40.49 85.79
CA GLU A 183 12.52 -41.79 86.25
C GLU A 183 13.63 -42.70 86.78
N LYS A 184 14.78 -42.78 86.10
CA LYS A 184 15.96 -43.53 86.58
C LYS A 184 16.43 -43.01 87.93
N ARG A 185 16.55 -41.68 88.10
CA ARG A 185 16.94 -41.07 89.39
C ARG A 185 15.93 -41.39 90.47
N GLN A 186 14.64 -41.25 90.18
CA GLN A 186 13.58 -41.56 91.13
C GLN A 186 13.57 -43.04 91.54
N SER A 187 13.77 -43.95 90.58
CA SER A 187 13.90 -45.38 90.84
C SER A 187 15.12 -45.71 91.71
N ALA A 188 16.27 -45.07 91.44
CA ALA A 188 17.46 -45.23 92.26
C ALA A 188 17.24 -44.79 93.71
N ILE A 189 16.60 -43.62 93.91
CA ILE A 189 16.23 -43.11 95.24
C ILE A 189 15.28 -44.09 95.96
N LEU A 190 14.28 -44.62 95.25
CA LEU A 190 13.35 -45.60 95.83
C LEU A 190 14.05 -46.91 96.21
N LYS A 191 15.00 -47.37 95.39
CA LYS A 191 15.78 -48.58 95.66
C LYS A 191 16.73 -48.40 96.85
N GLU A 192 17.37 -47.25 96.97
CA GLU A 192 18.21 -46.90 98.11
C GLU A 192 17.38 -46.84 99.41
N ARG A 193 16.18 -46.23 99.35
CA ARG A 193 15.23 -46.26 100.47
C ARG A 193 14.81 -47.68 100.83
N GLN A 194 14.50 -48.51 99.84
CA GLN A 194 14.13 -49.91 100.10
C GLN A 194 15.29 -50.69 100.74
N ASN A 195 16.52 -50.51 100.27
CA ASN A 195 17.69 -51.17 100.83
C ASN A 195 17.95 -50.71 102.27
N THR A 196 17.85 -49.41 102.56
CA THR A 196 18.02 -48.91 103.93
C THR A 196 16.92 -49.43 104.87
N PHE A 197 15.66 -49.49 104.44
CA PHE A 197 14.60 -50.13 105.21
C PHE A 197 14.84 -51.64 105.41
N GLN A 198 15.35 -52.33 104.39
CA GLN A 198 15.67 -53.75 104.47
C GLN A 198 16.83 -54.02 105.43
N GLU A 199 17.89 -53.20 105.39
CA GLU A 199 19.02 -53.28 106.32
C GLU A 199 18.57 -53.08 107.76
N VAL A 200 17.76 -52.04 108.03
CA VAL A 200 17.16 -51.80 109.36
C VAL A 200 16.30 -52.99 109.78
N PHE A 201 15.47 -53.54 108.89
CA PHE A 201 14.65 -54.71 109.19
C PHE A 201 15.50 -55.96 109.49
N GLU A 202 16.58 -56.20 108.75
CA GLU A 202 17.49 -57.30 109.00
C GLU A 202 18.26 -57.15 110.31
N GLU A 203 18.64 -55.92 110.67
CA GLU A 203 19.18 -55.59 111.99
C GLU A 203 18.15 -55.87 113.09
N GLU A 204 16.90 -55.43 112.93
CA GLU A 204 15.81 -55.74 113.86
C GLU A 204 15.56 -57.25 113.99
N VAL A 205 15.60 -58.02 112.91
CA VAL A 205 15.48 -59.49 112.93
C VAL A 205 16.68 -60.16 113.61
N LYS A 206 17.91 -59.66 113.38
CA LYS A 206 19.12 -60.15 114.05
C LYS A 206 19.09 -59.82 115.54
N GLU A 207 18.60 -58.64 115.91
CA GLU A 207 18.43 -58.24 117.29
C GLU A 207 17.33 -59.07 117.96
N TYR A 208 16.21 -59.34 117.29
CA TYR A 208 15.15 -60.24 117.74
C TYR A 208 15.63 -61.69 117.96
N LYS A 209 16.50 -62.20 117.07
CA LYS A 209 17.12 -63.53 117.22
C LYS A 209 18.12 -63.61 118.38
N LYS A 210 18.78 -62.50 118.73
CA LYS A 210 19.76 -62.42 119.84
C LYS A 210 19.10 -62.11 121.19
N HIS A 211 18.06 -61.30 121.19
CA HIS A 211 17.29 -60.90 122.36
C HIS A 211 15.83 -61.27 122.11
N GLY A 212 15.44 -62.47 122.56
CA GLY A 212 14.05 -62.90 122.48
C GLY A 212 13.12 -61.86 123.11
N LEU A 213 12.34 -61.19 122.26
CA LEU A 213 11.33 -60.17 122.54
C LEU A 213 11.84 -58.78 122.97
N LYS A 214 11.53 -57.77 122.15
CA LYS A 214 11.38 -56.37 122.58
C LYS A 214 10.14 -55.74 121.94
N GLU A 215 9.60 -54.78 122.70
CA GLU A 215 8.33 -54.09 122.53
C GLU A 215 8.14 -53.40 121.17
N LEU A 216 6.88 -53.41 120.73
CA LEU A 216 6.38 -52.58 119.65
C LEU A 216 6.54 -51.10 120.04
N ARG A 217 7.61 -50.45 119.59
CA ARG A 217 7.79 -49.00 119.71
C ARG A 217 6.78 -48.32 118.78
N ARG A 218 5.60 -47.97 119.30
CA ARG A 218 4.78 -46.90 118.70
C ARG A 218 5.53 -45.59 118.89
N SER A 219 6.05 -45.00 117.81
CA SER A 219 6.10 -43.55 117.69
C SER A 219 6.26 -43.06 116.26
N SER A 220 5.39 -42.10 115.97
CA SER A 220 5.39 -41.11 114.90
C SER A 220 5.36 -41.62 113.46
N LEU A 221 4.12 -41.81 112.99
CA LEU A 221 3.68 -41.13 111.76
C LEU A 221 4.28 -39.73 111.70
N GLY A 222 5.04 -39.46 110.65
CA GLY A 222 5.43 -38.13 110.24
C GLY A 222 5.78 -38.13 108.75
N PRO A 223 5.51 -37.03 108.05
CA PRO A 223 4.19 -36.53 107.70
C PRO A 223 3.71 -37.13 106.36
N VAL A 224 2.39 -37.22 106.19
CA VAL A 224 1.77 -37.29 104.87
C VAL A 224 2.09 -35.97 104.17
N CYS A 225 2.99 -35.98 103.18
CA CYS A 225 3.11 -34.87 102.26
C CYS A 225 1.96 -34.95 101.24
N PRO A 226 1.20 -33.86 101.03
CA PRO A 226 0.04 -33.87 100.15
C PRO A 226 0.45 -34.09 98.70
N ILE A 227 -0.35 -34.88 97.99
CA ILE A 227 -0.44 -34.90 96.53
C ILE A 227 -0.84 -33.48 96.11
N GLN A 228 0.13 -32.67 95.69
CA GLN A 228 -0.16 -31.49 94.88
C GLN A 228 -0.20 -31.93 93.42
N TYR A 229 -1.44 -32.02 92.94
CA TYR A 229 -1.80 -32.04 91.53
C TYR A 229 -1.07 -30.90 90.80
N TRP A 230 -0.26 -31.24 89.82
CA TRP A 230 0.12 -30.31 88.76
C TRP A 230 -0.68 -30.66 87.51
N HIS A 231 -1.85 -30.04 87.43
CA HIS A 231 -2.56 -29.76 86.18
C HIS A 231 -2.26 -28.30 85.81
N GLN A 232 -1.52 -28.10 84.72
CA GLN A 232 -1.63 -27.05 83.68
C GLN A 232 -0.28 -26.84 83.00
#